data_AF-A0A848DJV6-F1
#
_entry.id   AF-A0A848DJV6-F1
#
_cell.length_a   1.000
_cell.length_b   1.000
_cell.length_c   1.000
_cell.angle_alpha   90.00
_cell.angle_beta   90.00
_cell.angle_gamma   90.00
#
_symmetry.space_group_name_H-M   'P 1'
#
loop_
_entity.id
_entity.type
_entity.pdbx_description
1 polymer ?
#
loop_
_entity_poly.entity_id
_entity_poly.type
_entity_poly.pdbx_seq_one_letter_code
_entity_poly.pdbx_strand_id
1 'polypeptide(L)'
;MSTGPDSWAEALDEVAAVADAVLFEGYLLYPYRASAQKNQLRWQWGVLTPEGYGTHSNEPSSSRTECLLEPRATSELHVRVRFLQVQERTVLDATGREVEELTVAGTRHLRWEEGIPRQVDVTVAVSDLAGGVTVPIRIPESETGEDIVDATGTTAGRLIRRCRPLTGRIVVSTTELPGPYDVLRLRLDVHNDAGCAAEVPREEALRSSLIGTHAVLAVAPGAFLSLTDPPEWARPAAAECVNQHTWPVLAGPKERSDLLLSSPIILEDHPQLAPESTVDLFDGTENDEILTLRTMALTDAEKAEARATDPRAAAVIDAVDALPPEILERLHGAIRSMGPAAPGPTIISGAGFGADSPADRPPDHVPWWDPAADAAVDPETDSVLVGGVPVAKGSTVRLRPGPGGDAQDLFLIGMRATVQAVVHDVDGGVHVAVTIDDPGSPDGDLETDLQRAHGRFRYFRPDELEVAP
;
A
#
# COMPACT_ATOMS: atom_id res chain seq x y z
N MET A 1 0.85 -33.49 6.68
CA MET A 1 1.88 -33.18 7.68
C MET A 1 1.19 -32.44 8.81
N SER A 2 1.37 -32.88 10.05
CA SER A 2 0.70 -32.31 11.22
C SER A 2 1.22 -30.89 11.44
N THR A 3 0.43 -29.88 11.07
CA THR A 3 0.67 -28.46 11.38
C THR A 3 0.30 -28.25 12.84
N GLY A 4 1.31 -28.19 13.71
CA GLY A 4 1.13 -27.83 15.12
C GLY A 4 0.66 -26.38 15.27
N PRO A 5 0.21 -25.98 16.47
CA PRO A 5 -0.23 -24.60 16.75
C PRO A 5 0.83 -23.54 16.41
N ASP A 6 2.12 -23.89 16.41
CA ASP A 6 3.22 -22.99 16.03
C ASP A 6 3.18 -22.58 14.54
N SER A 7 2.58 -23.37 13.63
CA SER A 7 2.64 -23.08 12.18
C SER A 7 1.68 -21.97 11.73
N TRP A 8 0.62 -21.70 12.49
CA TRP A 8 -0.33 -20.62 12.13
C TRP A 8 0.15 -19.26 12.59
N ALA A 9 0.86 -19.20 13.72
CA ALA A 9 1.48 -17.96 14.18
C ALA A 9 2.48 -17.44 13.15
N GLU A 10 3.37 -18.30 12.64
CA GLU A 10 4.34 -17.96 11.59
C GLU A 10 3.66 -17.50 10.29
N ALA A 11 2.65 -18.24 9.81
CA ALA A 11 1.91 -17.85 8.61
C ALA A 11 1.17 -16.52 8.76
N LEU A 12 0.60 -16.25 9.94
CA LEU A 12 -0.02 -14.96 10.25
C LEU A 12 1.01 -13.85 10.38
N ASP A 13 2.23 -14.14 10.87
CA ASP A 13 3.33 -13.17 10.94
C ASP A 13 3.83 -12.79 9.54
N GLU A 14 3.99 -13.76 8.63
CA GLU A 14 4.38 -13.51 7.24
C GLU A 14 3.40 -12.59 6.52
N VAL A 15 2.09 -12.87 6.63
CA VAL A 15 1.06 -12.00 6.02
C VAL A 15 0.98 -10.65 6.74
N ALA A 16 1.17 -10.61 8.06
CA ALA A 16 1.23 -9.37 8.80
C ALA A 16 2.41 -8.49 8.37
N ALA A 17 3.55 -9.07 7.96
CA ALA A 17 4.67 -8.31 7.41
C ALA A 17 4.30 -7.63 6.09
N VAL A 18 3.52 -8.29 5.22
CA VAL A 18 2.97 -7.65 4.01
C VAL A 18 2.08 -6.47 4.38
N ALA A 19 1.16 -6.67 5.33
CA ALA A 19 0.28 -5.61 5.80
C ALA A 19 1.06 -4.45 6.42
N ASP A 20 2.08 -4.74 7.24
CA ASP A 20 2.95 -3.76 7.85
C ASP A 20 3.65 -2.91 6.77
N ALA A 21 4.29 -3.50 5.77
CA ALA A 21 5.00 -2.73 4.75
C ALA A 21 4.09 -1.75 3.99
N VAL A 22 2.90 -2.20 3.56
CA VAL A 22 1.99 -1.33 2.78
C VAL A 22 1.20 -0.35 3.68
N LEU A 23 1.03 -0.64 4.97
CA LEU A 23 0.33 0.26 5.90
C LEU A 23 1.24 1.24 6.60
N PHE A 24 2.47 0.84 6.91
CA PHE A 24 3.50 1.73 7.41
C PHE A 24 4.03 2.66 6.32
N GLU A 25 3.75 2.43 5.04
CA GLU A 25 3.96 3.45 3.99
C GLU A 25 3.30 4.80 4.40
N GLY A 26 2.07 4.75 4.92
CA GLY A 26 1.38 5.94 5.42
C GLY A 26 1.92 6.52 6.74
N TYR A 27 2.81 5.80 7.42
CA TYR A 27 3.42 6.18 8.70
C TYR A 27 4.89 6.63 8.56
N LEU A 28 5.69 5.92 7.76
CA LEU A 28 7.16 6.02 7.71
C LEU A 28 7.76 5.61 6.34
N LEU A 29 7.07 5.83 5.20
CA LEU A 29 7.62 5.59 3.84
C LEU A 29 9.01 6.23 3.57
N TYR A 30 9.39 7.23 4.35
CA TYR A 30 10.69 7.86 4.29
C TYR A 30 11.06 8.28 5.72
N PRO A 31 12.35 8.38 6.09
CA PRO A 31 12.78 8.84 7.41
C PRO A 31 12.52 10.34 7.59
N TYR A 32 11.23 10.71 7.63
CA TYR A 32 10.79 12.08 7.78
C TYR A 32 11.12 12.57 9.18
N ARG A 33 11.84 13.68 9.22
CA ARG A 33 12.12 14.45 10.43
C ARG A 33 10.85 15.03 11.06
N ALA A 34 10.90 15.32 12.36
CA ALA A 34 9.78 15.90 13.09
C ALA A 34 9.21 17.16 12.41
N SER A 35 10.08 17.99 11.84
CA SER A 35 9.72 19.23 11.14
C SER A 35 9.16 19.07 9.72
N ALA A 36 9.10 17.85 9.17
CA ALA A 36 8.64 17.62 7.80
C ALA A 36 7.13 17.87 7.64
N GLN A 37 6.72 18.54 6.55
CA GLN A 37 5.32 18.88 6.30
C GLN A 37 4.43 17.63 6.14
N LYS A 38 4.96 16.52 5.57
CA LYS A 38 4.27 15.23 5.50
C LYS A 38 3.98 14.62 6.88
N ASN A 39 4.78 14.95 7.90
CA ASN A 39 4.54 14.51 9.27
C ASN A 39 3.47 15.33 10.01
N GLN A 40 2.87 16.35 9.37
CA GLN A 40 1.76 17.13 9.94
C GLN A 40 0.39 16.44 9.73
N LEU A 41 0.27 15.58 8.73
CA LEU A 41 -0.96 14.83 8.40
C LEU A 41 -0.67 13.33 8.39
N ARG A 42 -0.42 12.77 9.58
CA ARG A 42 -0.18 11.32 9.77
C ARG A 42 -1.48 10.53 9.89
N TRP A 43 -1.38 9.22 9.65
CA TRP A 43 -2.44 8.26 9.99
C TRP A 43 -3.72 8.50 9.19
N GLN A 44 -3.63 8.33 7.86
CA GLN A 44 -4.74 8.63 6.95
C GLN A 44 -5.64 7.41 6.67
N TRP A 45 -5.07 6.20 6.70
CA TRP A 45 -5.80 4.96 6.37
C TRP A 45 -6.08 4.10 7.59
N GLY A 46 -7.24 3.43 7.57
CA GLY A 46 -7.63 2.45 8.59
C GLY A 46 -7.78 3.01 10.01
N VAL A 47 -8.00 4.31 10.16
CA VAL A 47 -8.23 4.90 11.49
C VAL A 47 -9.66 4.62 11.94
N LEU A 48 -9.79 3.89 13.04
CA LEU A 48 -11.05 3.73 13.76
C LEU A 48 -11.02 4.68 14.97
N THR A 49 -11.69 5.81 14.81
CA THR A 49 -11.79 6.86 15.83
C THR A 49 -12.75 6.48 16.96
N PRO A 50 -12.67 7.13 18.13
CA PRO A 50 -13.61 6.89 19.22
C PRO A 50 -15.07 7.12 18.77
N GLU A 51 -16.00 6.39 19.38
CA GLU A 51 -17.42 6.60 19.18
C GLU A 51 -17.80 8.05 19.53
N GLY A 52 -18.56 8.68 18.62
CA GLY A 52 -18.97 10.09 18.73
C GLY A 52 -18.07 11.08 17.97
N TYR A 53 -16.84 10.71 17.60
CA TYR A 53 -15.97 11.59 16.80
C TYR A 53 -16.48 11.79 15.36
N GLY A 54 -16.88 10.70 14.71
CA GLY A 54 -17.27 10.65 13.30
C GLY A 54 -18.48 11.49 12.90
N THR A 55 -19.27 12.01 13.87
CA THR A 55 -20.48 12.80 13.59
C THR A 55 -20.20 14.09 12.79
N HIS A 56 -18.98 14.63 12.88
CA HIS A 56 -18.58 15.85 12.17
C HIS A 56 -17.35 15.67 11.27
N SER A 57 -16.50 14.67 11.54
CA SER A 57 -15.28 14.40 10.78
C SER A 57 -15.44 13.38 9.65
N ASN A 58 -16.54 12.62 9.64
CA ASN A 58 -16.76 11.47 8.75
C ASN A 58 -15.68 10.37 8.88
N GLU A 59 -14.86 10.40 9.94
CA GLU A 59 -13.94 9.30 10.27
C GLU A 59 -14.71 8.17 10.96
N PRO A 60 -14.53 6.91 10.54
CA PRO A 60 -15.29 5.79 11.08
C PRO A 60 -14.83 5.44 12.49
N SER A 61 -15.73 4.83 13.27
CA SER A 61 -15.40 4.17 14.54
C SER A 61 -15.35 2.64 14.43
N SER A 62 -15.66 2.10 13.24
CA SER A 62 -15.64 0.67 12.98
C SER A 62 -15.32 0.33 11.53
N SER A 63 -14.73 -0.84 11.30
CA SER A 63 -14.57 -1.46 9.99
C SER A 63 -15.35 -2.77 9.91
N ARG A 64 -15.76 -3.16 8.71
CA ARG A 64 -16.42 -4.45 8.44
C ARG A 64 -15.73 -5.17 7.30
N THR A 65 -15.33 -6.41 7.53
CA THR A 65 -14.92 -7.36 6.51
C THR A 65 -16.00 -8.42 6.34
N GLU A 66 -16.44 -8.67 5.11
CA GLU A 66 -17.20 -9.85 4.71
C GLU A 66 -16.42 -10.63 3.66
N CYS A 67 -16.32 -11.95 3.84
CA CYS A 67 -15.69 -12.85 2.89
C CYS A 67 -16.41 -14.21 2.83
N LEU A 68 -16.08 -15.01 1.83
CA LEU A 68 -16.64 -16.34 1.64
C LEU A 68 -15.68 -17.39 2.17
N LEU A 69 -16.21 -18.32 2.97
CA LEU A 69 -15.47 -19.36 3.66
C LEU A 69 -16.05 -20.74 3.32
N GLU A 70 -15.20 -21.67 2.91
CA GLU A 70 -15.45 -23.09 2.76
C GLU A 70 -14.90 -23.85 3.97
N PRO A 71 -15.72 -24.06 5.03
CA PRO A 71 -15.27 -24.79 6.20
C PRO A 71 -15.25 -26.30 5.96
N ARG A 72 -14.40 -26.99 6.73
CA ARG A 72 -14.52 -28.42 7.05
C ARG A 72 -15.15 -28.62 8.44
N ALA A 73 -15.55 -29.86 8.75
CA ALA A 73 -16.27 -30.20 9.97
C ALA A 73 -15.57 -29.79 11.29
N THR A 74 -14.24 -29.64 11.29
CA THR A 74 -13.44 -29.26 12.45
C THR A 74 -12.66 -27.96 12.21
N SER A 75 -13.20 -27.05 11.40
CA SER A 75 -12.50 -25.79 11.07
C SER A 75 -12.35 -24.92 12.31
N GLU A 76 -11.13 -24.47 12.53
CA GLU A 76 -10.80 -23.37 13.42
C GLU A 76 -10.48 -22.13 12.60
N LEU A 77 -11.03 -21.00 13.02
CA LEU A 77 -10.71 -19.69 12.48
C LEU A 77 -9.76 -19.00 13.45
N HIS A 78 -8.61 -18.59 12.94
CA HIS A 78 -7.67 -17.71 13.61
C HIS A 78 -7.84 -16.31 13.05
N VAL A 79 -8.07 -15.33 13.91
CA VAL A 79 -8.21 -13.91 13.55
C VAL A 79 -7.17 -13.12 14.31
N ARG A 80 -6.36 -12.35 13.59
CA ARG A 80 -5.38 -11.43 14.14
C ARG A 80 -5.75 -10.02 13.72
N VAL A 81 -6.17 -9.20 14.67
CA VAL A 81 -6.43 -7.78 14.43
C VAL A 81 -5.22 -6.98 14.90
N ARG A 82 -4.72 -6.12 14.03
CA ARG A 82 -3.54 -5.29 14.26
C ARG A 82 -3.85 -3.82 14.01
N PHE A 83 -3.20 -2.95 14.77
CA PHE A 83 -3.35 -1.51 14.68
C PHE A 83 -2.20 -0.81 15.41
N LEU A 84 -1.99 0.47 15.14
CA LEU A 84 -1.11 1.35 15.89
C LEU A 84 -1.87 2.03 17.01
N GLN A 85 -1.22 2.12 18.17
CA GLN A 85 -1.61 2.97 19.28
C GLN A 85 -0.65 4.15 19.34
N VAL A 86 -1.17 5.36 19.57
CA VAL A 86 -0.33 6.54 19.80
C VAL A 86 0.34 6.44 21.18
N GLN A 87 1.65 6.64 21.19
CA GLN A 87 2.49 6.79 22.37
C GLN A 87 3.06 8.21 22.39
N GLU A 88 2.64 9.00 23.38
CA GLU A 88 3.18 10.34 23.58
C GLU A 88 4.54 10.25 24.27
N ARG A 89 5.56 10.82 23.64
CA ARG A 89 6.91 10.96 24.16
C ARG A 89 7.14 12.40 24.61
N THR A 90 7.39 12.57 25.90
CA THR A 90 7.67 13.84 26.55
C THR A 90 9.11 13.87 27.03
N VAL A 91 9.77 15.02 26.94
CA VAL A 91 11.14 15.22 27.42
C VAL A 91 11.12 16.14 28.63
N LEU A 92 11.77 15.72 29.72
CA LEU A 92 11.96 16.50 30.93
C LEU A 92 13.43 16.95 31.03
N ASP A 93 13.66 18.21 31.36
CA ASP A 93 15.01 18.71 31.68
C ASP A 93 15.50 18.23 33.07
N ALA A 94 16.74 18.56 33.43
CA ALA A 94 17.33 18.23 34.74
C ALA A 94 16.55 18.78 35.95
N THR A 95 15.65 19.75 35.73
CA THR A 95 14.79 20.33 36.77
C THR A 95 13.40 19.67 36.83
N GLY A 96 13.12 18.72 35.93
CA GLY A 96 11.85 18.03 35.81
C GLY A 96 10.79 18.80 35.03
N ARG A 97 11.16 19.84 34.27
CA ARG A 97 10.23 20.60 33.44
C ARG A 97 10.12 20.00 32.05
N GLU A 98 8.90 19.93 31.51
CA GLU A 98 8.67 19.54 30.12
C GLU A 98 9.33 20.54 29.17
N VAL A 99 10.09 20.03 28.20
CA VAL A 99 10.74 20.79 27.15
C VAL A 99 10.45 20.14 25.80
N GLU A 100 10.43 20.93 24.73
CA GLU A 100 10.25 20.43 23.37
C GLU A 100 11.46 19.63 22.87
N GLU A 101 12.66 20.04 23.30
CA GLU A 101 13.92 19.43 22.93
C GLU A 101 14.93 19.49 24.08
N LEU A 102 15.71 18.41 24.25
CA LEU A 102 16.88 18.37 25.10
C LEU A 102 18.04 17.73 24.33
N THR A 103 19.20 18.40 24.27
CA THR A 103 20.43 17.82 23.70
C THR A 103 21.39 17.46 24.82
N VAL A 104 21.79 16.19 24.89
CA VAL A 104 22.74 15.68 25.88
C VAL A 104 23.81 14.86 25.16
N ALA A 105 25.08 15.17 25.42
CA ALA A 105 26.23 14.49 24.81
C ALA A 105 26.15 14.36 23.27
N GLY A 106 25.59 15.37 22.59
CA GLY A 106 25.42 15.39 21.14
C GLY A 106 24.20 14.61 20.61
N THR A 107 23.44 13.94 21.48
CA THR A 107 22.18 13.27 21.12
C THR A 107 21.01 14.20 21.41
N ARG A 108 20.12 14.36 20.41
CA ARG A 108 18.89 15.15 20.53
C ARG A 108 17.76 14.25 21.02
N HIS A 109 17.00 14.72 22.00
CA HIS A 109 15.78 14.09 22.49
C HIS A 109 14.62 15.06 22.26
N LEU A 110 13.58 14.62 21.55
CA LEU A 110 12.47 15.46 21.11
C LEU A 110 11.15 14.98 21.70
N ARG A 111 10.29 15.92 22.07
CA ARG A 111 8.85 15.66 22.25
C ARG A 111 8.28 15.13 20.94
N TRP A 112 7.54 14.02 21.00
CA TRP A 112 7.00 13.38 19.79
C TRP A 112 5.80 12.48 20.08
N GLU A 113 5.07 12.10 19.04
CA GLU A 113 4.05 11.05 19.12
C GLU A 113 4.47 9.88 18.24
N GLU A 114 4.74 8.74 18.87
CA GLU A 114 5.18 7.49 18.27
C GLU A 114 3.96 6.58 18.00
N GLY A 115 3.98 5.79 16.93
CA GLY A 115 3.02 4.71 16.69
C GLY A 115 3.58 3.37 17.17
N ILE A 116 2.94 2.71 18.14
CA ILE A 116 3.33 1.38 18.61
C ILE A 116 2.35 0.31 18.12
N PRO A 117 2.83 -0.80 17.51
CA PRO A 117 1.95 -1.86 17.04
C PRO A 117 1.31 -2.59 18.21
N ARG A 118 0.02 -2.87 18.06
CA ARG A 118 -0.77 -3.68 18.95
C ARG A 118 -1.43 -4.79 18.15
N GLN A 119 -1.65 -5.91 18.83
CA GLN A 119 -2.22 -7.10 18.25
C GLN A 119 -3.19 -7.73 19.23
N VAL A 120 -4.31 -8.22 18.70
CA VAL A 120 -5.27 -9.06 19.41
C VAL A 120 -5.52 -10.30 18.56
N ASP A 121 -5.17 -11.46 19.09
CA ASP A 121 -5.39 -12.76 18.45
C ASP A 121 -6.61 -13.46 19.04
N VAL A 122 -7.42 -14.04 18.17
CA VAL A 122 -8.64 -14.78 18.48
C VAL A 122 -8.60 -16.11 17.76
N THR A 123 -8.93 -17.20 18.45
CA THR A 123 -9.11 -18.52 17.83
C THR A 123 -10.46 -19.06 18.25
N VAL A 124 -11.28 -19.45 17.28
CA VAL A 124 -12.67 -19.87 17.47
C VAL A 124 -13.02 -20.99 16.51
N ALA A 125 -13.78 -21.98 16.97
CA ALA A 125 -14.33 -22.99 16.08
C ALA A 125 -15.38 -22.36 15.16
N VAL A 126 -15.34 -22.67 13.86
CA VAL A 126 -16.28 -22.08 12.88
C VAL A 126 -17.72 -22.47 13.21
N SER A 127 -17.96 -23.64 13.81
CA SER A 127 -19.29 -24.07 14.27
C SER A 127 -19.93 -23.14 15.31
N ASP A 128 -19.12 -22.38 16.04
CA ASP A 128 -19.58 -21.51 17.13
C ASP A 128 -19.94 -20.10 16.62
N LEU A 129 -19.66 -19.79 15.35
CA LEU A 129 -19.81 -18.46 14.76
C LEU A 129 -21.23 -18.15 14.27
N ALA A 130 -22.12 -19.13 14.17
CA ALA A 130 -23.50 -18.91 13.71
C ALA A 130 -24.29 -17.92 14.59
N GLY A 131 -24.01 -17.90 15.90
CA GLY A 131 -24.60 -16.96 16.86
C GLY A 131 -23.83 -15.64 17.04
N GLY A 132 -22.67 -15.52 16.39
CA GLY A 132 -21.71 -14.44 16.61
C GLY A 132 -20.90 -14.61 17.89
N VAL A 133 -19.58 -14.37 17.79
CA VAL A 133 -18.65 -14.33 18.91
C VAL A 133 -18.11 -12.91 19.04
N THR A 134 -18.11 -12.38 20.27
CA THR A 134 -17.54 -11.05 20.56
C THR A 134 -16.32 -11.20 21.48
N VAL A 135 -15.20 -10.62 21.06
CA VAL A 135 -13.96 -10.58 21.83
C VAL A 135 -13.60 -9.13 22.14
N PRO A 136 -13.36 -8.76 23.41
CA PRO A 136 -13.01 -7.38 23.76
C PRO A 136 -11.55 -7.07 23.41
N ILE A 137 -11.32 -5.88 22.86
CA ILE A 137 -9.99 -5.25 22.77
C ILE A 137 -9.81 -4.40 24.03
N ARG A 138 -8.79 -4.72 24.84
CA ARG A 138 -8.46 -3.97 26.06
C ARG A 138 -6.95 -3.77 26.16
N ILE A 139 -6.49 -2.57 25.83
CA ILE A 139 -5.10 -2.17 26.04
C ILE A 139 -5.09 -1.20 27.23
N PRO A 140 -4.45 -1.55 28.35
CA PRO A 140 -4.40 -0.67 29.51
C PRO A 140 -3.59 0.59 29.21
N GLU A 141 -3.80 1.63 30.01
CA GLU A 141 -2.89 2.76 30.05
C GLU A 141 -1.49 2.31 30.46
N SER A 142 -0.46 2.98 29.94
CA SER A 142 0.92 2.68 30.30
C SER A 142 1.78 3.93 30.33
N GLU A 143 2.68 3.99 31.30
CA GLU A 143 3.74 5.01 31.38
C GLU A 143 5.08 4.30 31.59
N THR A 144 6.08 4.70 30.81
CA THR A 144 7.48 4.27 30.99
C THR A 144 8.38 5.49 31.00
N GLY A 145 9.52 5.41 31.68
CA GLY A 145 10.45 6.52 31.78
C GLY A 145 11.90 6.06 31.76
N GLU A 146 12.73 6.79 31.04
CA GLU A 146 14.16 6.52 30.84
C GLU A 146 14.97 7.77 31.19
N ASP A 147 16.00 7.60 32.01
CA ASP A 147 16.87 8.72 32.40
C ASP A 147 17.85 9.05 31.27
N ILE A 148 17.95 10.33 30.93
CA ILE A 148 18.91 10.84 29.96
C ILE A 148 20.17 11.21 30.73
N VAL A 149 21.27 10.48 30.51
CA VAL A 149 22.55 10.70 31.20
C VAL A 149 23.57 11.37 30.29
N ASP A 150 24.41 12.22 30.87
CA ASP A 150 25.54 12.83 30.17
C ASP A 150 26.75 11.88 30.08
N ALA A 151 27.83 12.34 29.45
CA ALA A 151 29.07 11.56 29.29
C ALA A 151 29.74 11.19 30.62
N THR A 152 29.33 11.79 31.74
CA THR A 152 29.83 11.50 33.08
C THR A 152 28.93 10.52 33.85
N GLY A 153 27.79 10.12 33.27
CA GLY A 153 26.76 9.31 33.90
C GLY A 153 25.82 10.09 34.81
N THR A 154 25.85 11.44 34.75
CA THR A 154 24.95 12.28 35.53
C THR A 154 23.63 12.47 34.77
N THR A 155 22.49 12.30 35.45
CA THR A 155 21.18 12.53 34.85
C THR A 155 21.00 14.00 34.46
N ALA A 156 20.88 14.24 33.16
CA ALA A 156 20.67 15.56 32.54
C ALA A 156 19.19 15.81 32.16
N GLY A 157 18.35 14.77 32.17
CA GLY A 157 16.92 14.85 31.89
C GLY A 157 16.25 13.49 31.96
N ARG A 158 14.99 13.42 31.52
CA ARG A 158 14.22 12.16 31.48
C ARG A 158 13.29 12.12 30.28
N LEU A 159 13.18 10.98 29.63
CA LEU A 159 12.24 10.71 28.55
C LEU A 159 11.07 9.92 29.12
N ILE A 160 9.84 10.43 28.98
CA ILE A 160 8.62 9.76 29.45
C ILE A 160 7.77 9.36 28.25
N ARG A 161 7.30 8.12 28.21
CA ARG A 161 6.41 7.61 27.17
C ARG A 161 5.09 7.17 27.76
N ARG A 162 3.98 7.71 27.26
CA ARG A 162 2.62 7.47 27.76
C ARG A 162 1.72 6.94 26.66
N CYS A 163 0.87 5.99 27.01
CA CYS A 163 -0.21 5.52 26.14
C CYS A 163 -1.53 5.61 26.89
N ARG A 164 -2.55 6.17 26.24
CA ARG A 164 -3.92 6.15 26.75
C ARG A 164 -4.51 4.75 26.60
N PRO A 165 -5.47 4.35 27.44
CA PRO A 165 -6.10 3.06 27.30
C PRO A 165 -6.89 2.99 25.98
N LEU A 166 -6.91 1.82 25.34
CA LEU A 166 -7.76 1.55 24.19
C LEU A 166 -8.80 0.49 24.54
N THR A 167 -10.04 0.77 24.18
CA THR A 167 -11.19 -0.12 24.38
C THR A 167 -11.93 -0.30 23.09
N GLY A 168 -12.23 -1.54 22.74
CA GLY A 168 -12.96 -1.88 21.54
C GLY A 168 -13.45 -3.32 21.59
N ARG A 169 -13.92 -3.81 20.45
CA ARG A 169 -14.36 -5.21 20.31
C ARG A 169 -14.24 -5.70 18.89
N ILE A 170 -13.98 -7.00 18.79
CA ILE A 170 -13.98 -7.79 17.56
C ILE A 170 -15.27 -8.62 17.60
N VAL A 171 -16.07 -8.54 16.55
CA VAL A 171 -17.29 -9.35 16.40
C VAL A 171 -17.14 -10.22 15.17
N VAL A 172 -17.20 -11.54 15.34
CA VAL A 172 -17.08 -12.52 14.26
C VAL A 172 -18.37 -13.30 14.17
N SER A 173 -18.98 -13.41 12.99
CA SER A 173 -20.14 -14.26 12.77
C SER A 173 -20.10 -14.93 11.40
N THR A 174 -20.87 -16.00 11.24
CA THR A 174 -21.04 -16.69 9.96
C THR A 174 -22.52 -16.85 9.63
N THR A 175 -22.85 -16.70 8.35
CA THR A 175 -24.19 -16.98 7.83
C THR A 175 -24.08 -18.03 6.73
N GLU A 176 -24.91 -19.06 6.78
CA GLU A 176 -25.02 -20.04 5.68
C GLU A 176 -25.53 -19.39 4.41
N LEU A 177 -24.91 -19.74 3.27
CA LEU A 177 -25.37 -19.28 1.98
C LEU A 177 -26.24 -20.34 1.30
N PRO A 178 -27.32 -19.93 0.61
CA PRO A 178 -28.14 -20.87 -0.13
C PRO A 178 -27.34 -21.43 -1.32
N GLY A 179 -27.33 -22.75 -1.47
CA GLY A 179 -26.67 -23.38 -2.61
C GLY A 179 -26.29 -24.84 -2.35
N PRO A 180 -25.73 -25.52 -3.36
CA PRO A 180 -25.27 -26.90 -3.24
C PRO A 180 -23.88 -27.03 -2.60
N TYR A 181 -23.18 -25.92 -2.35
CA TYR A 181 -21.84 -25.87 -1.78
C TYR A 181 -21.91 -25.47 -0.30
N ASP A 182 -21.12 -26.13 0.54
CA ASP A 182 -21.01 -25.83 1.98
C ASP A 182 -20.16 -24.56 2.18
N VAL A 183 -20.74 -23.39 1.92
CA VAL A 183 -20.06 -22.09 1.98
C VAL A 183 -20.79 -21.18 2.94
N LEU A 184 -20.00 -20.51 3.79
CA LEU A 184 -20.45 -19.53 4.75
C LEU A 184 -20.01 -18.13 4.31
N ARG A 185 -20.85 -17.13 4.53
CA ARG A 185 -20.40 -15.74 4.59
C ARG A 185 -19.87 -15.47 5.99
N LEU A 186 -18.57 -15.25 6.09
CA LEU A 186 -17.93 -14.79 7.32
C LEU A 186 -17.99 -13.27 7.38
N ARG A 187 -18.36 -12.73 8.54
CA ARG A 187 -18.34 -11.31 8.84
C ARG A 187 -17.46 -11.06 10.06
N LEU A 188 -16.56 -10.09 9.93
CA LEU A 188 -15.67 -9.60 10.97
C LEU A 188 -15.87 -8.08 11.09
N ASP A 189 -16.43 -7.62 12.21
CA ASP A 189 -16.45 -6.20 12.57
C ASP A 189 -15.38 -5.92 13.63
N VAL A 190 -14.65 -4.81 13.46
CA VAL A 190 -13.75 -4.25 14.48
C VAL A 190 -14.31 -2.90 14.87
N HIS A 191 -14.56 -2.70 16.16
CA HIS A 191 -15.09 -1.46 16.70
C HIS A 191 -14.10 -0.82 17.68
N ASN A 192 -13.94 0.48 17.58
CA ASN A 192 -13.41 1.31 18.65
C ASN A 192 -14.58 1.76 19.54
N ASP A 193 -14.61 1.25 20.77
CA ASP A 193 -15.66 1.57 21.76
C ASP A 193 -15.18 2.66 22.74
N ALA A 194 -14.04 3.29 22.50
CA ALA A 194 -13.63 4.46 23.28
C ALA A 194 -14.64 5.59 23.07
N GLY A 195 -14.97 6.32 24.13
CA GLY A 195 -15.79 7.52 24.02
C GLY A 195 -14.92 8.77 23.86
N CYS A 196 -15.35 9.72 23.04
CA CYS A 196 -14.79 11.07 23.05
C CYS A 196 -15.88 12.14 22.93
N ALA A 197 -15.54 13.39 23.26
CA ALA A 197 -16.40 14.52 22.91
C ALA A 197 -16.32 14.76 21.39
N ALA A 198 -17.43 15.15 20.76
CA ALA A 198 -17.54 15.29 19.30
C ALA A 198 -16.66 16.40 18.69
N GLU A 199 -16.21 17.38 19.49
CA GLU A 199 -15.47 18.57 19.03
C GLU A 199 -13.99 18.59 19.47
N VAL A 200 -13.41 17.44 19.81
CA VAL A 200 -11.97 17.39 20.12
C VAL A 200 -11.13 17.58 18.84
N PRO A 201 -9.94 18.20 18.94
CA PRO A 201 -8.98 18.18 17.83
C PRO A 201 -8.68 16.75 17.40
N ARG A 202 -8.42 16.53 16.10
CA ARG A 202 -8.12 15.19 15.56
C ARG A 202 -6.97 14.50 16.29
N GLU A 203 -5.91 15.25 16.61
CA GLU A 203 -4.75 14.77 17.38
C GLU A 203 -5.16 14.15 18.72
N GLU A 204 -6.15 14.74 19.39
CA GLU A 204 -6.65 14.24 20.67
C GLU A 204 -7.51 12.97 20.49
N ALA A 205 -8.29 12.88 19.41
CA ALA A 205 -9.05 11.67 19.07
C ALA A 205 -8.12 10.50 18.69
N LEU A 206 -7.02 10.78 17.99
CA LEU A 206 -6.02 9.79 17.56
C LEU A 206 -5.37 9.07 18.75
N ARG A 207 -5.20 9.76 19.88
CA ARG A 207 -4.66 9.17 21.11
C ARG A 207 -5.51 8.04 21.69
N SER A 208 -6.78 7.95 21.31
CA SER A 208 -7.70 6.87 21.67
C SER A 208 -8.22 6.10 20.45
N SER A 209 -7.57 6.24 19.28
CA SER A 209 -7.96 5.59 18.02
C SER A 209 -7.22 4.26 17.80
N LEU A 210 -7.82 3.36 17.01
CA LEU A 210 -7.13 2.20 16.44
C LEU A 210 -6.63 2.60 15.04
N ILE A 211 -5.34 2.88 14.89
CA ILE A 211 -4.78 3.46 13.66
C ILE A 211 -4.29 2.36 12.72
N GLY A 212 -4.53 2.49 11.41
CA GLY A 212 -4.08 1.49 10.44
C GLY A 212 -4.65 0.10 10.72
N THR A 213 -5.90 0.03 11.19
CA THR A 213 -6.56 -1.20 11.60
C THR A 213 -6.73 -2.13 10.41
N HIS A 214 -6.21 -3.35 10.55
CA HIS A 214 -6.29 -4.41 9.56
C HIS A 214 -6.45 -5.77 10.25
N ALA A 215 -6.87 -6.78 9.50
CA ALA A 215 -7.06 -8.12 10.01
C ALA A 215 -6.38 -9.16 9.12
N VAL A 216 -5.70 -10.12 9.73
CA VAL A 216 -5.21 -11.33 9.08
C VAL A 216 -6.02 -12.51 9.60
N LEU A 217 -6.60 -13.28 8.69
CA LEU A 217 -7.43 -14.44 9.00
C LEU A 217 -6.77 -15.70 8.47
N ALA A 218 -6.85 -16.78 9.23
CA ALA A 218 -6.47 -18.12 8.79
C ALA A 218 -7.58 -19.12 9.14
N VAL A 219 -7.78 -20.13 8.30
CA VAL A 219 -8.76 -21.20 8.57
C VAL A 219 -8.14 -22.59 8.40
N ALA A 220 -8.36 -23.45 9.37
CA ALA A 220 -7.70 -24.74 9.45
C ALA A 220 -8.62 -25.85 9.99
N PRO A 221 -8.87 -26.93 9.23
CA PRO A 221 -8.79 -27.02 7.78
C PRO A 221 -9.94 -26.25 7.13
N GLY A 222 -9.69 -25.54 6.02
CA GLY A 222 -10.71 -24.82 5.27
C GLY A 222 -10.07 -24.00 4.14
N ALA A 223 -10.90 -23.22 3.45
CA ALA A 223 -10.43 -22.26 2.44
C ALA A 223 -11.34 -21.02 2.43
N PHE A 224 -10.77 -19.87 2.12
CA PHE A 224 -11.48 -18.68 1.68
C PHE A 224 -11.59 -18.69 0.15
N LEU A 225 -12.61 -18.00 -0.37
CA LEU A 225 -12.72 -17.73 -1.80
C LEU A 225 -12.30 -16.29 -2.08
N SER A 226 -11.62 -16.09 -3.21
CA SER A 226 -11.35 -14.76 -3.74
C SER A 226 -12.65 -13.99 -3.95
N LEU A 227 -12.69 -12.74 -3.50
CA LEU A 227 -13.78 -11.82 -3.86
C LEU A 227 -13.52 -11.10 -5.18
N THR A 228 -12.26 -11.03 -5.60
CA THR A 228 -11.81 -10.34 -6.82
C THR A 228 -12.00 -11.24 -8.05
N ASP A 229 -11.60 -12.52 -7.95
CA ASP A 229 -11.82 -13.55 -8.96
C ASP A 229 -12.49 -14.81 -8.37
N PRO A 230 -13.75 -14.71 -7.92
CA PRO A 230 -14.48 -15.85 -7.39
C PRO A 230 -14.81 -16.87 -8.50
N PRO A 231 -14.94 -18.17 -8.16
CA PRO A 231 -15.49 -19.15 -9.08
C PRO A 231 -16.90 -18.75 -9.53
N GLU A 232 -17.31 -19.14 -10.74
CA GLU A 232 -18.54 -18.65 -11.39
C GLU A 232 -19.79 -18.80 -10.50
N TRP A 233 -19.91 -19.92 -9.78
CA TRP A 233 -21.03 -20.19 -8.88
C TRP A 233 -21.06 -19.27 -7.65
N ALA A 234 -19.92 -18.73 -7.22
CA ALA A 234 -19.79 -17.86 -6.05
C ALA A 234 -19.88 -16.36 -6.40
N ARG A 235 -19.82 -15.99 -7.70
CA ARG A 235 -19.89 -14.59 -8.15
C ARG A 235 -21.06 -13.80 -7.53
N PRO A 236 -22.30 -14.33 -7.45
CA PRO A 236 -23.40 -13.60 -6.80
C PRO A 236 -23.15 -13.37 -5.31
N ALA A 237 -22.66 -14.39 -4.60
CA ALA A 237 -22.39 -14.30 -3.16
C ALA A 237 -21.24 -13.33 -2.85
N ALA A 238 -20.20 -13.31 -3.68
CA ALA A 238 -19.07 -12.39 -3.54
C ALA A 238 -19.51 -10.93 -3.81
N ALA A 239 -20.35 -10.70 -4.83
CA ALA A 239 -20.88 -9.37 -5.13
C ALA A 239 -21.80 -8.80 -4.03
N GLU A 240 -22.39 -9.67 -3.20
CA GLU A 240 -23.22 -9.29 -2.06
C GLU A 240 -22.42 -9.04 -0.76
N CYS A 241 -21.12 -9.34 -0.74
CA CYS A 241 -20.27 -9.05 0.42
C CYS A 241 -20.11 -7.52 0.57
N VAL A 242 -20.33 -7.02 1.79
CA VAL A 242 -20.19 -5.60 2.11
C VAL A 242 -18.97 -5.36 2.98
N ASN A 243 -17.94 -4.81 2.36
CA ASN A 243 -16.71 -4.40 3.04
C ASN A 243 -16.73 -2.88 3.29
N GLN A 244 -16.48 -2.46 4.54
CA GLN A 244 -16.50 -1.07 4.96
C GLN A 244 -15.14 -0.70 5.59
N HIS A 245 -14.48 0.30 5.00
CA HIS A 245 -13.16 0.78 5.41
C HIS A 245 -12.07 -0.30 5.39
N THR A 246 -12.25 -1.32 4.55
CA THR A 246 -11.35 -2.45 4.43
C THR A 246 -11.55 -3.17 3.09
N TRP A 247 -10.57 -3.97 2.70
CA TRP A 247 -10.48 -4.67 1.43
C TRP A 247 -9.86 -6.06 1.68
N PRO A 248 -10.67 -7.13 1.69
CA PRO A 248 -10.20 -8.48 1.90
C PRO A 248 -9.68 -9.12 0.61
N VAL A 249 -8.50 -9.70 0.69
CA VAL A 249 -7.82 -10.44 -0.38
C VAL A 249 -7.24 -11.73 0.14
N LEU A 250 -7.13 -12.75 -0.72
CA LEU A 250 -6.37 -13.96 -0.38
C LEU A 250 -4.91 -13.58 -0.09
N ALA A 251 -4.29 -14.28 0.85
CA ALA A 251 -2.94 -13.97 1.29
C ALA A 251 -2.01 -15.20 1.28
N GLY A 252 -0.71 -14.94 1.40
CA GLY A 252 0.33 -15.96 1.28
C GLY A 252 0.58 -16.39 -0.17
N PRO A 253 1.34 -17.49 -0.39
CA PRO A 253 1.59 -18.04 -1.72
C PRO A 253 0.31 -18.33 -2.52
N LYS A 254 0.36 -18.22 -3.86
CA LYS A 254 -0.81 -18.39 -4.75
C LYS A 254 -1.48 -19.77 -4.68
N GLU A 255 -0.77 -20.76 -4.16
CA GLU A 255 -1.26 -22.12 -3.97
C GLU A 255 -2.09 -22.29 -2.69
N ARG A 256 -2.05 -21.31 -1.79
CA ARG A 256 -2.80 -21.29 -0.55
C ARG A 256 -4.11 -20.54 -0.74
N SER A 257 -5.13 -20.97 -0.02
CA SER A 257 -6.43 -20.27 0.05
C SER A 257 -6.96 -20.24 1.47
N ASP A 258 -6.16 -20.64 2.44
CA ASP A 258 -6.48 -20.74 3.87
C ASP A 258 -6.08 -19.49 4.65
N LEU A 259 -5.56 -18.46 3.97
CA LEU A 259 -5.15 -17.17 4.52
C LEU A 259 -5.85 -16.02 3.79
N LEU A 260 -6.23 -14.99 4.55
CA LEU A 260 -6.87 -13.78 4.04
C LEU A 260 -6.31 -12.56 4.77
N LEU A 261 -6.00 -11.51 4.01
CA LEU A 261 -5.61 -10.20 4.53
C LEU A 261 -6.74 -9.22 4.24
N SER A 262 -7.27 -8.58 5.27
CA SER A 262 -8.25 -7.50 5.14
C SER A 262 -7.61 -6.17 5.53
N SER A 263 -7.34 -5.34 4.53
CA SER A 263 -6.53 -4.13 4.63
C SER A 263 -7.35 -2.86 4.37
N PRO A 264 -7.08 -1.71 5.01
CA PRO A 264 -7.76 -0.45 4.69
C PRO A 264 -7.37 0.18 3.34
N ILE A 265 -6.50 -0.49 2.58
CA ILE A 265 -6.08 -0.12 1.22
C ILE A 265 -6.39 -1.26 0.25
N ILE A 266 -6.59 -0.92 -1.03
CA ILE A 266 -6.90 -1.89 -2.07
C ILE A 266 -5.63 -2.66 -2.43
N LEU A 267 -5.73 -3.97 -2.46
CA LEU A 267 -4.66 -4.90 -2.83
C LEU A 267 -5.21 -5.92 -3.83
N GLU A 268 -4.31 -6.56 -4.56
CA GLU A 268 -4.62 -7.78 -5.31
C GLU A 268 -4.55 -9.00 -4.40
N ASP A 269 -5.12 -10.13 -4.87
CA ASP A 269 -4.93 -11.42 -4.21
C ASP A 269 -3.46 -11.84 -4.24
N HIS A 270 -3.04 -12.44 -3.13
CA HIS A 270 -1.66 -12.85 -2.86
C HIS A 270 -0.68 -11.67 -2.99
N PRO A 271 -0.89 -10.58 -2.22
CA PRO A 271 0.05 -9.48 -2.21
C PRO A 271 1.40 -9.98 -1.68
N GLN A 272 2.49 -9.58 -2.34
CA GLN A 272 3.85 -9.98 -2.00
C GLN A 272 4.71 -8.74 -1.82
N LEU A 273 5.60 -8.77 -0.84
CA LEU A 273 6.71 -7.83 -0.77
C LEU A 273 7.72 -8.19 -1.86
N ALA A 274 8.31 -7.18 -2.50
CA ALA A 274 9.37 -7.40 -3.45
C ALA A 274 10.56 -8.10 -2.75
N PRO A 275 11.04 -9.25 -3.24
CA PRO A 275 12.15 -9.97 -2.61
C PRO A 275 13.48 -9.19 -2.62
N GLU A 276 13.57 -8.14 -3.43
CA GLU A 276 14.71 -7.22 -3.53
C GLU A 276 14.79 -6.21 -2.37
N SER A 277 13.70 -6.04 -1.60
CA SER A 277 13.64 -5.16 -0.43
C SER A 277 14.45 -5.71 0.73
N THR A 278 15.77 -5.47 0.69
CA THR A 278 16.71 -5.91 1.72
C THR A 278 16.68 -5.04 2.99
N VAL A 279 16.03 -3.88 2.94
CA VAL A 279 15.78 -2.97 4.05
C VAL A 279 14.27 -2.76 4.16
N ASP A 280 13.72 -2.85 5.37
CA ASP A 280 12.30 -2.57 5.63
C ASP A 280 12.05 -1.05 5.53
N LEU A 281 11.90 -0.58 4.29
CA LEU A 281 11.64 0.82 3.96
C LEU A 281 10.15 1.17 4.05
N PHE A 282 9.30 0.20 4.42
CA PHE A 282 7.85 0.34 4.46
C PHE A 282 7.28 0.85 3.14
N ASP A 283 7.73 0.25 2.04
CA ASP A 283 7.20 0.43 0.69
C ASP A 283 6.76 -0.94 0.15
N GLY A 284 5.53 -1.01 -0.34
CA GLY A 284 4.98 -2.22 -0.97
C GLY A 284 5.37 -2.36 -2.45
N THR A 285 6.10 -1.40 -3.02
CA THR A 285 6.41 -1.30 -4.46
C THR A 285 7.88 -0.93 -4.73
N GLU A 286 8.29 -1.11 -5.99
CA GLU A 286 9.63 -1.04 -6.62
C GLU A 286 10.47 0.25 -6.37
N ASN A 287 10.11 1.14 -5.46
CA ASN A 287 10.79 2.43 -5.22
C ASN A 287 11.92 2.37 -4.17
N ASP A 288 12.36 1.18 -3.74
CA ASP A 288 13.44 1.03 -2.75
C ASP A 288 14.72 1.77 -3.13
N GLU A 289 15.07 1.78 -4.41
CA GLU A 289 16.26 2.49 -4.90
C GLU A 289 16.13 4.00 -4.68
N ILE A 290 15.00 4.60 -5.07
CA ILE A 290 14.82 6.06 -4.94
C ILE A 290 14.71 6.49 -3.48
N LEU A 291 14.10 5.68 -2.61
CA LEU A 291 14.04 5.93 -1.17
C LEU A 291 15.41 5.79 -0.51
N THR A 292 16.18 4.78 -0.90
CA THR A 292 17.56 4.58 -0.46
C THR A 292 18.45 5.76 -0.88
N LEU A 293 18.45 6.12 -2.16
CA LEU A 293 19.25 7.23 -2.69
C LEU A 293 18.88 8.57 -2.05
N ARG A 294 17.59 8.83 -1.84
CA ARG A 294 17.14 10.04 -1.13
C ARG A 294 17.58 10.05 0.33
N THR A 295 17.50 8.90 1.02
CA THR A 295 17.98 8.76 2.40
C THR A 295 19.48 9.01 2.51
N MET A 296 20.26 8.52 1.54
CA MET A 296 21.70 8.81 1.46
C MET A 296 22.00 10.29 1.25
N ALA A 297 21.15 10.99 0.49
CA ALA A 297 21.28 12.42 0.20
C ALA A 297 20.87 13.35 1.37
N LEU A 298 20.30 12.81 2.46
CA LEU A 298 20.03 13.59 3.67
C LEU A 298 21.34 14.12 4.28
N THR A 299 21.32 15.37 4.71
CA THR A 299 22.44 15.96 5.46
C THR A 299 22.61 15.29 6.83
N ASP A 300 23.80 15.37 7.42
CA ASP A 300 24.07 14.84 8.77
C ASP A 300 23.09 15.39 9.82
N ALA A 301 22.72 16.67 9.70
CA ALA A 301 21.75 17.31 10.58
C ALA A 301 20.33 16.74 10.40
N GLU A 302 19.92 16.47 9.16
CA GLU A 302 18.61 15.86 8.85
C GLU A 302 18.56 14.41 9.32
N LYS A 303 19.63 13.64 9.10
CA LYS A 303 19.75 12.27 9.61
C LYS A 303 19.71 12.24 11.14
N ALA A 304 20.40 13.16 11.81
CA ALA A 304 20.36 13.26 13.27
C ALA A 304 18.97 13.61 13.82
N GLU A 305 18.24 14.53 13.16
CA GLU A 305 16.85 14.85 13.54
C GLU A 305 15.91 13.66 13.31
N ALA A 306 16.02 12.98 12.17
CA ALA A 306 15.20 11.81 11.88
C ALA A 306 15.45 10.66 12.87
N ARG A 307 16.71 10.39 13.21
CA ARG A 307 17.09 9.44 14.27
C ARG A 307 16.49 9.81 15.63
N ALA A 308 16.49 11.09 15.97
CA ALA A 308 15.89 11.60 17.21
C ALA A 308 14.35 11.58 17.18
N THR A 309 13.73 11.49 16.00
CA THR A 309 12.27 11.53 15.83
C THR A 309 11.64 10.17 16.11
N ASP A 310 12.04 9.12 15.40
CA ASP A 310 11.46 7.78 15.53
C ASP A 310 12.56 6.70 15.50
N PRO A 311 12.56 5.73 16.44
CA PRO A 311 13.52 4.62 16.42
C PRO A 311 13.52 3.80 15.11
N ARG A 312 12.38 3.70 14.41
CA ARG A 312 12.28 3.05 13.10
C ARG A 312 12.94 3.88 12.01
N ALA A 313 12.79 5.20 12.04
CA ALA A 313 13.51 6.08 11.12
C ALA A 313 15.02 5.97 11.36
N ALA A 314 15.44 5.83 12.62
CA ALA A 314 16.85 5.57 12.94
C ALA A 314 17.33 4.24 12.34
N ALA A 315 16.56 3.16 12.50
CA ALA A 315 16.90 1.86 11.93
C ALA A 315 16.99 1.89 10.39
N VAL A 316 16.10 2.61 9.72
CA VAL A 316 16.15 2.79 8.25
C VAL A 316 17.43 3.52 7.83
N ILE A 317 17.76 4.64 8.49
CA ILE A 317 18.97 5.40 8.14
C ILE A 317 20.22 4.56 8.44
N ASP A 318 20.27 3.86 9.58
CA ASP A 318 21.41 3.03 9.96
C ASP A 318 21.59 1.85 8.99
N ALA A 319 20.49 1.24 8.53
CA ALA A 319 20.53 0.19 7.52
C ALA A 319 21.05 0.73 6.17
N VAL A 320 20.55 1.88 5.72
CA VAL A 320 21.00 2.52 4.48
C VAL A 320 22.47 2.95 4.55
N ASP A 321 22.91 3.56 5.67
CA ASP A 321 24.30 3.97 5.87
C ASP A 321 25.27 2.75 5.92
N ALA A 322 24.76 1.56 6.25
CA ALA A 322 25.53 0.32 6.32
C ALA A 322 25.47 -0.52 5.02
N LEU A 323 24.75 -0.07 3.98
CA LEU A 323 24.60 -0.83 2.74
C LEU A 323 25.96 -1.02 2.02
N PRO A 324 26.35 -2.26 1.70
CA PRO A 324 27.53 -2.52 0.88
C PRO A 324 27.36 -1.95 -0.53
N PRO A 325 28.43 -1.44 -1.18
CA PRO A 325 28.38 -0.93 -2.55
C PRO A 325 27.79 -1.93 -3.56
N GLU A 326 28.00 -3.24 -3.34
CA GLU A 326 27.52 -4.31 -4.22
C GLU A 326 25.99 -4.46 -4.19
N ILE A 327 25.32 -4.06 -3.09
CA ILE A 327 23.86 -4.05 -3.00
C ILE A 327 23.28 -2.82 -3.70
N LEU A 328 23.95 -1.66 -3.61
CA LEU A 328 23.57 -0.45 -4.37
C LEU A 328 23.67 -0.70 -5.89
N GLU A 329 24.70 -1.38 -6.35
CA GLU A 329 24.85 -1.78 -7.77
C GLU A 329 23.72 -2.73 -8.25
N ARG A 330 23.17 -3.56 -7.37
CA ARG A 330 22.03 -4.44 -7.68
C ARG A 330 20.70 -3.71 -7.73
N LEU A 331 20.55 -2.62 -6.97
CA LEU A 331 19.38 -1.74 -7.02
C LEU A 331 19.33 -0.97 -8.36
N HIS A 332 20.48 -0.63 -8.94
CA HIS A 332 20.62 0.17 -10.18
C HIS A 332 20.18 -0.51 -11.50
N GLY A 333 19.66 -1.74 -11.53
CA GLY A 333 19.39 -2.35 -12.84
C GLY A 333 18.92 -3.80 -12.89
N ALA A 334 17.88 -4.17 -12.15
CA ALA A 334 17.13 -5.38 -12.45
C ALA A 334 16.04 -5.07 -13.49
N ILE A 335 16.41 -5.08 -14.78
CA ILE A 335 15.43 -5.16 -15.87
C ILE A 335 14.59 -6.41 -15.62
N ARG A 336 13.29 -6.23 -15.38
CA ARG A 336 12.31 -7.32 -15.26
C ARG A 336 12.52 -8.28 -16.43
N SER A 337 12.82 -9.55 -16.13
CA SER A 337 12.89 -10.59 -17.16
C SER A 337 11.49 -10.77 -17.75
N MET A 338 11.22 -10.10 -18.88
CA MET A 338 10.02 -10.29 -19.67
C MET A 338 9.97 -11.75 -20.16
N GLY A 339 8.87 -12.45 -19.83
CA GLY A 339 8.59 -13.76 -20.39
C GLY A 339 8.46 -13.70 -21.92
N PRO A 340 8.73 -14.81 -22.63
CA PRO A 340 8.77 -14.81 -24.09
C PRO A 340 7.40 -14.43 -24.69
N ALA A 341 7.38 -13.34 -25.46
CA ALA A 341 6.20 -12.92 -26.22
C ALA A 341 5.84 -13.96 -27.30
N ALA A 342 4.56 -14.29 -27.39
CA ALA A 342 4.02 -15.12 -28.47
C ALA A 342 3.99 -14.33 -29.79
N PRO A 343 4.20 -14.98 -30.96
CA PRO A 343 4.31 -14.29 -32.24
C PRO A 343 2.95 -13.74 -32.72
N GLY A 344 2.88 -12.42 -32.90
CA GLY A 344 1.76 -11.73 -33.54
C GLY A 344 1.80 -11.76 -35.08
N PRO A 345 0.73 -11.33 -35.77
CA PRO A 345 0.55 -11.56 -37.21
C PRO A 345 1.41 -10.65 -38.10
N THR A 346 1.88 -11.23 -39.20
CA THR A 346 2.70 -10.63 -40.26
C THR A 346 2.02 -9.46 -40.97
N ILE A 347 2.66 -8.29 -40.98
CA ILE A 347 2.33 -7.20 -41.91
C ILE A 347 3.09 -7.45 -43.23
N ILE A 348 2.36 -7.46 -44.34
CA ILE A 348 2.93 -7.51 -45.70
C ILE A 348 3.45 -6.11 -46.05
N SER A 349 4.78 -5.94 -46.11
CA SER A 349 5.41 -4.78 -46.76
C SER A 349 6.02 -5.20 -48.10
N GLY A 350 5.65 -4.48 -49.16
CA GLY A 350 6.24 -4.62 -50.49
C GLY A 350 7.17 -3.45 -50.76
N ALA A 351 8.48 -3.65 -50.59
CA ALA A 351 9.61 -3.07 -51.32
C ALA A 351 10.88 -3.19 -50.44
N GLY A 352 11.86 -3.95 -50.91
CA GLY A 352 12.90 -4.55 -50.08
C GLY A 352 14.01 -3.63 -49.58
N PHE A 353 14.54 -3.99 -48.41
CA PHE A 353 15.93 -3.75 -48.01
C PHE A 353 16.60 -5.08 -47.72
N GLY A 354 17.87 -5.17 -48.15
CA GLY A 354 18.67 -6.37 -48.28
C GLY A 354 19.02 -7.05 -46.97
N ALA A 355 19.45 -8.30 -47.14
CA ALA A 355 19.82 -9.26 -46.12
C ALA A 355 20.99 -8.81 -45.24
N ASP A 356 20.85 -8.97 -43.92
CA ASP A 356 21.98 -9.15 -43.01
C ASP A 356 21.93 -10.58 -42.46
N SER A 357 22.97 -11.35 -42.79
CA SER A 357 23.21 -12.70 -42.32
C SER A 357 23.70 -12.66 -40.86
N PRO A 358 23.46 -13.67 -40.01
CA PRO A 358 23.84 -13.66 -38.58
C PRO A 358 25.35 -13.69 -38.29
N ALA A 359 26.21 -13.38 -39.27
CA ALA A 359 27.67 -13.55 -39.19
C ALA A 359 28.44 -12.23 -38.99
N ASP A 360 27.82 -11.07 -39.10
CA ASP A 360 28.52 -9.78 -38.97
C ASP A 360 28.32 -9.18 -37.57
N ARG A 361 29.41 -9.18 -36.79
CA ARG A 361 29.49 -8.48 -35.50
C ARG A 361 29.49 -6.97 -35.76
N PRO A 362 28.61 -6.16 -35.12
CA PRO A 362 28.66 -4.72 -35.30
C PRO A 362 30.00 -4.16 -34.79
N PRO A 363 30.56 -3.12 -35.43
CA PRO A 363 31.82 -2.53 -35.01
C PRO A 363 31.72 -1.99 -33.58
N ASP A 364 32.74 -2.28 -32.78
CA ASP A 364 32.90 -1.74 -31.43
C ASP A 364 32.91 -0.20 -31.52
N HIS A 365 32.03 0.45 -30.77
CA HIS A 365 31.80 1.91 -30.69
C HIS A 365 30.71 2.50 -31.61
N VAL A 366 29.47 2.07 -31.38
CA VAL A 366 28.30 2.96 -31.48
C VAL A 366 27.75 3.12 -30.06
N PRO A 367 27.63 4.35 -29.52
CA PRO A 367 26.90 4.56 -28.27
C PRO A 367 25.48 3.99 -28.41
N TRP A 368 24.99 3.30 -27.39
CA TRP A 368 23.64 2.70 -27.40
C TRP A 368 22.50 3.73 -27.57
N TRP A 369 22.82 5.02 -27.51
CA TRP A 369 21.89 6.11 -27.72
C TRP A 369 22.61 7.38 -28.25
N ASP A 370 22.08 7.97 -29.33
CA ASP A 370 22.46 9.28 -29.87
C ASP A 370 21.18 10.11 -30.09
N PRO A 371 20.95 11.20 -29.33
CA PRO A 371 19.76 12.02 -29.45
C PRO A 371 19.61 12.74 -30.80
N ALA A 372 20.65 12.79 -31.64
CA ALA A 372 20.57 13.33 -33.00
C ALA A 372 20.23 12.26 -34.07
N ALA A 373 20.27 10.97 -33.71
CA ALA A 373 20.08 9.86 -34.64
C ALA A 373 18.62 9.41 -34.78
N ASP A 374 17.72 9.82 -33.88
CA ASP A 374 16.31 9.42 -33.89
C ASP A 374 15.37 10.60 -34.17
N ALA A 375 15.48 11.19 -35.36
CA ALA A 375 14.53 12.17 -35.89
C ALA A 375 13.33 11.52 -36.61
N ALA A 376 13.13 10.20 -36.43
CA ALA A 376 12.13 9.40 -37.13
C ALA A 376 10.78 9.29 -36.39
N VAL A 377 10.74 9.70 -35.13
CA VAL A 377 9.56 9.73 -34.26
C VAL A 377 9.36 11.14 -33.71
N ASP A 378 8.17 11.69 -33.92
CA ASP A 378 7.76 12.99 -33.40
C ASP A 378 6.42 12.82 -32.68
N PRO A 379 6.42 12.79 -31.33
CA PRO A 379 5.21 12.54 -30.55
C PRO A 379 4.05 13.51 -30.80
N GLU A 380 4.35 14.69 -31.37
CA GLU A 380 3.39 15.73 -31.69
C GLU A 380 2.72 15.52 -33.06
N THR A 381 3.34 14.77 -33.97
CA THR A 381 2.85 14.53 -35.33
C THR A 381 2.61 13.05 -35.66
N ASP A 382 3.11 12.14 -34.85
CA ASP A 382 2.92 10.71 -34.98
C ASP A 382 1.43 10.33 -34.81
N SER A 383 1.03 9.29 -35.54
CA SER A 383 -0.33 8.76 -35.53
C SER A 383 -0.33 7.24 -35.47
N VAL A 384 -1.32 6.67 -34.80
CA VAL A 384 -1.49 5.22 -34.66
C VAL A 384 -2.89 4.79 -35.06
N LEU A 385 -3.05 3.56 -35.54
CA LEU A 385 -4.35 3.02 -35.90
C LEU A 385 -5.06 2.47 -34.66
N VAL A 386 -6.20 3.07 -34.31
CA VAL A 386 -7.14 2.57 -33.31
C VAL A 386 -8.38 2.06 -34.06
N GLY A 387 -8.63 0.75 -34.01
CA GLY A 387 -9.74 0.14 -34.76
C GLY A 387 -9.68 0.38 -36.28
N GLY A 388 -8.48 0.59 -36.84
CA GLY A 388 -8.26 0.90 -38.26
C GLY A 388 -8.40 2.37 -38.65
N VAL A 389 -8.65 3.26 -37.70
CA VAL A 389 -8.72 4.71 -37.91
C VAL A 389 -7.46 5.38 -37.35
N PRO A 390 -6.79 6.27 -38.11
CA PRO A 390 -5.63 7.00 -37.61
C PRO A 390 -6.04 7.98 -36.51
N VAL A 391 -5.39 7.86 -35.36
CA VAL A 391 -5.53 8.69 -34.18
C VAL A 391 -4.20 9.38 -33.93
N ALA A 392 -4.24 10.70 -33.76
CA ALA A 392 -3.09 11.57 -33.50
C ALA A 392 -3.44 12.60 -32.42
N LYS A 393 -2.48 13.44 -32.03
CA LYS A 393 -2.71 14.55 -31.10
C LYS A 393 -3.95 15.37 -31.48
N GLY A 394 -4.82 15.62 -30.50
CA GLY A 394 -6.11 16.30 -30.64
C GLY A 394 -7.30 15.41 -31.00
N SER A 395 -7.09 14.11 -31.27
CA SER A 395 -8.18 13.17 -31.53
C SER A 395 -8.94 12.83 -30.24
N THR A 396 -10.24 12.60 -30.34
CA THR A 396 -11.05 12.12 -29.22
C THR A 396 -11.17 10.59 -29.27
N VAL A 397 -10.92 9.96 -28.13
CA VAL A 397 -11.02 8.50 -27.95
C VAL A 397 -11.91 8.19 -26.76
N ARG A 398 -12.40 6.96 -26.69
CA ARG A 398 -13.07 6.39 -25.53
C ARG A 398 -12.19 5.31 -24.95
N LEU A 399 -12.02 5.31 -23.63
CA LEU A 399 -11.15 4.37 -22.95
C LEU A 399 -11.83 3.01 -22.76
N ARG A 400 -11.11 1.95 -23.10
CA ARG A 400 -11.48 0.56 -22.88
C ARG A 400 -10.24 -0.23 -22.38
N PRO A 401 -9.80 0.01 -21.14
CA PRO A 401 -8.63 -0.67 -20.59
C PRO A 401 -8.75 -2.19 -20.68
N GLY A 402 -7.63 -2.86 -20.99
CA GLY A 402 -7.59 -4.30 -21.18
C GLY A 402 -7.60 -5.10 -19.86
N PRO A 403 -7.83 -6.42 -19.91
CA PRO A 403 -7.60 -7.29 -18.76
C PRO A 403 -6.10 -7.31 -18.43
N GLY A 404 -5.73 -6.80 -17.25
CA GLY A 404 -4.34 -6.67 -16.78
C GLY A 404 -3.86 -5.25 -16.51
N GLY A 405 -4.72 -4.23 -16.68
CA GLY A 405 -4.46 -2.85 -16.21
C GLY A 405 -4.60 -2.70 -14.69
N ASP A 406 -4.21 -1.53 -14.16
CA ASP A 406 -4.33 -1.22 -12.72
C ASP A 406 -5.82 -1.18 -12.32
N ALA A 407 -6.15 -1.49 -11.08
CA ALA A 407 -7.52 -1.42 -10.55
C ALA A 407 -8.15 -0.03 -10.73
N GLN A 408 -7.34 1.02 -10.83
CA GLN A 408 -7.79 2.39 -11.14
C GLN A 408 -8.37 2.54 -12.54
N ASP A 409 -7.93 1.72 -13.51
CA ASP A 409 -8.39 1.76 -14.90
C ASP A 409 -9.86 1.34 -15.03
N LEU A 410 -10.39 0.56 -14.09
CA LEU A 410 -11.81 0.18 -14.04
C LEU A 410 -12.73 1.40 -13.95
N PHE A 411 -12.30 2.46 -13.26
CA PHE A 411 -13.08 3.70 -13.15
C PHE A 411 -13.11 4.52 -14.44
N LEU A 412 -12.22 4.21 -15.40
CA LEU A 412 -12.05 4.95 -16.65
C LEU A 412 -12.81 4.32 -17.82
N ILE A 413 -13.37 3.12 -17.63
CA ILE A 413 -14.09 2.40 -18.66
C ILE A 413 -15.21 3.29 -19.23
N GLY A 414 -15.12 3.55 -20.53
CA GLY A 414 -16.11 4.33 -21.26
C GLY A 414 -15.96 5.84 -21.14
N MET A 415 -14.98 6.38 -20.40
CA MET A 415 -14.73 7.82 -20.35
C MET A 415 -14.22 8.34 -21.71
N ARG A 416 -14.57 9.59 -22.04
CA ARG A 416 -14.00 10.30 -23.19
C ARG A 416 -12.65 10.90 -22.79
N ALA A 417 -11.70 10.86 -23.72
CA ALA A 417 -10.38 11.42 -23.52
C ALA A 417 -9.85 12.04 -24.80
N THR A 418 -9.03 13.07 -24.66
CA THR A 418 -8.33 13.74 -25.76
C THR A 418 -6.89 13.26 -25.83
N VAL A 419 -6.45 12.85 -27.02
CA VAL A 419 -5.08 12.42 -27.29
C VAL A 419 -4.13 13.60 -27.27
N GLN A 420 -3.06 13.50 -26.48
CA GLN A 420 -2.05 14.54 -26.32
C GLN A 420 -0.75 14.22 -27.05
N ALA A 421 -0.42 12.93 -27.23
CA ALA A 421 0.74 12.47 -28.00
C ALA A 421 0.61 10.99 -28.36
N VAL A 422 1.34 10.55 -29.39
CA VAL A 422 1.61 9.14 -29.68
C VAL A 422 3.09 8.90 -29.36
N VAL A 423 3.39 7.95 -28.48
CA VAL A 423 4.75 7.70 -28.01
C VAL A 423 5.14 6.25 -28.31
N HIS A 424 6.41 6.06 -28.65
CA HIS A 424 7.00 4.75 -28.88
C HIS A 424 7.90 4.41 -27.69
N ASP A 425 7.77 3.19 -27.16
CA ASP A 425 8.72 2.68 -26.18
C ASP A 425 9.98 2.15 -26.89
N VAL A 426 11.00 1.83 -26.08
CA VAL A 426 12.29 1.32 -26.56
C VAL A 426 12.21 -0.06 -27.21
N ASP A 427 11.14 -0.81 -26.96
CA ASP A 427 10.88 -2.14 -27.52
C ASP A 427 10.01 -2.07 -28.80
N GLY A 428 9.66 -0.86 -29.25
CA GLY A 428 8.84 -0.60 -30.43
C GLY A 428 7.33 -0.67 -30.20
N GLY A 429 6.88 -0.80 -28.95
CA GLY A 429 5.49 -0.70 -28.55
C GLY A 429 4.97 0.74 -28.68
N VAL A 430 3.71 0.88 -29.10
CA VAL A 430 3.08 2.19 -29.29
C VAL A 430 2.10 2.44 -28.15
N HIS A 431 2.20 3.61 -27.53
CA HIS A 431 1.30 4.07 -26.49
C HIS A 431 0.71 5.42 -26.86
N VAL A 432 -0.55 5.64 -26.46
CA VAL A 432 -1.28 6.87 -26.73
C VAL A 432 -1.45 7.61 -25.41
N ALA A 433 -0.85 8.79 -25.31
CA ALA A 433 -0.98 9.67 -24.16
C ALA A 433 -2.30 10.44 -24.24
N VAL A 434 -3.11 10.40 -23.17
CA VAL A 434 -4.44 11.02 -23.15
C VAL A 434 -4.68 11.84 -21.88
N THR A 435 -5.58 12.82 -21.99
CA THR A 435 -6.20 13.54 -20.87
C THR A 435 -7.69 13.25 -20.84
N ILE A 436 -8.27 13.06 -19.65
CA ILE A 436 -9.68 12.73 -19.50
C ILE A 436 -10.55 13.98 -19.70
N ASP A 437 -11.59 13.85 -20.51
CA ASP A 437 -12.60 14.90 -20.69
C ASP A 437 -13.69 14.67 -19.62
N ASP A 438 -13.57 15.30 -18.45
CA ASP A 438 -14.57 15.21 -17.37
C ASP A 438 -15.50 16.44 -17.34
N PRO A 439 -16.71 16.38 -17.92
CA PRO A 439 -17.67 17.48 -17.88
C PRO A 439 -18.32 17.67 -16.49
N GLY A 440 -18.07 16.78 -15.53
CA GLY A 440 -18.62 16.81 -14.17
C GLY A 440 -17.66 17.33 -13.09
N SER A 441 -16.40 17.64 -13.43
CA SER A 441 -15.42 18.13 -12.45
C SER A 441 -15.85 19.50 -11.89
N PRO A 442 -15.86 19.69 -10.55
CA PRO A 442 -16.21 20.97 -9.93
C PRO A 442 -15.26 22.11 -10.33
N ASP A 443 -14.06 21.77 -10.83
CA ASP A 443 -13.04 22.69 -11.30
C ASP A 443 -13.05 22.88 -12.85
N GLY A 444 -13.98 22.24 -13.57
CA GLY A 444 -14.11 22.33 -15.03
C GLY A 444 -12.85 21.91 -15.79
N ASP A 445 -12.53 22.61 -16.89
CA ASP A 445 -11.35 22.34 -17.73
C ASP A 445 -9.99 22.65 -17.04
N LEU A 446 -10.00 23.23 -15.83
CA LEU A 446 -8.77 23.68 -15.14
C LEU A 446 -7.86 22.51 -14.74
N GLU A 447 -8.43 21.39 -14.31
CA GLU A 447 -7.66 20.20 -13.96
C GLU A 447 -6.96 19.61 -15.19
N THR A 448 -7.70 19.51 -16.30
CA THR A 448 -7.19 19.08 -17.61
C THR A 448 -6.13 20.04 -18.16
N ASP A 449 -6.30 21.34 -17.97
CA ASP A 449 -5.33 22.37 -18.34
C ASP A 449 -4.04 22.26 -17.52
N LEU A 450 -4.14 22.00 -16.20
CA LEU A 450 -2.99 21.78 -15.33
C LEU A 450 -2.25 20.48 -15.66
N GLN A 451 -2.97 19.39 -15.94
CA GLN A 451 -2.38 18.12 -16.40
C GLN A 451 -1.59 18.31 -17.70
N ARG A 452 -2.15 19.04 -18.67
CA ARG A 452 -1.45 19.42 -19.91
C ARG A 452 -0.22 20.28 -19.65
N ALA A 453 -0.33 21.31 -18.81
CA ALA A 453 0.79 22.22 -18.50
C ALA A 453 1.96 21.51 -17.81
N HIS A 454 1.69 20.43 -17.07
CA HIS A 454 2.69 19.64 -16.36
C HIS A 454 3.11 18.34 -17.08
N GLY A 455 2.58 18.08 -18.29
CA GLY A 455 2.90 16.86 -19.05
C GLY A 455 2.47 15.56 -18.36
N ARG A 456 1.44 15.61 -17.52
CA ARG A 456 0.91 14.45 -16.81
C ARG A 456 -0.22 13.83 -17.63
N PHE A 457 0.11 12.79 -18.38
CA PHE A 457 -0.83 12.05 -19.22
C PHE A 457 -1.04 10.62 -18.70
N ARG A 458 -2.16 10.02 -19.08
CA ARG A 458 -2.37 8.58 -18.96
C ARG A 458 -2.03 7.91 -20.28
N TYR A 459 -1.47 6.70 -20.23
CA TYR A 459 -0.98 6.00 -21.41
C TYR A 459 -1.76 4.71 -21.62
N PHE A 460 -2.29 4.54 -22.82
CA PHE A 460 -3.04 3.35 -23.21
C PHE A 460 -2.47 2.76 -24.49
N ARG A 461 -2.59 1.46 -24.67
CA ARG A 461 -2.28 0.83 -25.96
C ARG A 461 -3.40 1.10 -26.96
N PRO A 462 -3.11 1.05 -28.28
CA PRO A 462 -4.13 1.30 -29.30
C PRO A 462 -5.34 0.35 -29.26
N ASP A 463 -5.18 -0.87 -28.74
CA ASP A 463 -6.25 -1.86 -28.56
C ASP A 463 -7.12 -1.61 -27.31
N GLU A 464 -6.66 -0.74 -26.41
CA GLU A 464 -7.38 -0.30 -25.22
C GLU A 464 -8.20 0.98 -25.45
N LEU A 465 -8.29 1.42 -26.71
CA LEU A 465 -8.97 2.63 -27.13
C LEU A 465 -10.04 2.31 -28.18
N GLU A 466 -11.10 3.09 -28.16
CA GLU A 466 -12.10 3.12 -29.22
C GLU A 466 -12.18 4.54 -29.79
N VAL A 467 -12.30 4.68 -31.11
CA VAL A 467 -12.48 6.00 -31.72
C VAL A 467 -13.82 6.57 -31.32
N ALA A 468 -13.80 7.76 -30.72
CA ALA A 468 -15.01 8.49 -30.38
C ALA A 468 -15.32 9.51 -31.50
N PRO A 469 -16.59 9.62 -31.95
CA PRO A 469 -17.01 10.64 -32.89
C PRO A 469 -17.10 12.04 -32.27
#